data_AF-A0A1M5UHM2-F1
#
_entry.id   AF-A0A1M5UHM2-F1
#
_cell.length_a   1.000
_cell.length_b   1.000
_cell.length_c   1.000
_cell.angle_alpha   90.00
_cell.angle_beta   90.00
_cell.angle_gamma   90.00
#
_symmetry.space_group_name_H-M   'P 1'
#
loop_
_entity.id
_entity.type
_entity.pdbx_description
1 polymer ?
#
loop_
_entity_poly.entity_id
_entity_poly.type
_entity_poly.pdbx_seq_one_letter_code
_entity_poly.pdbx_strand_id
1 'polypeptide(L)'
;MESPETSSRRSDNHLKLGANIVLCLVILFLVSYGIKRVAEAPDVVGLLEQSVVPGPRVATIGDQLELVDYRLDLHQIGNRVQAVFTVANNGDRQLRDPAIDCELFDRFGERRGVDRWVIYDTVPARSEESYVLEKQSYVSPLVDPATVTCRIVDIHGPARPLVVHEQNRHHH
;
A
#
# COMPACT_ATOMS: atom_id res chain seq x y z
N MET A 1 -19.53 33.91 -69.99
CA MET A 1 -18.26 33.14 -70.09
C MET A 1 -17.73 33.04 -68.67
N GLU A 2 -18.25 32.07 -67.91
CA GLU A 2 -17.90 31.87 -66.49
C GLU A 2 -16.64 31.01 -66.39
N SER A 3 -15.69 31.48 -65.56
CA SER A 3 -14.37 30.89 -65.41
C SER A 3 -14.41 29.55 -64.64
N PRO A 4 -13.77 28.46 -65.12
CA PRO A 4 -13.88 27.12 -64.52
C PRO A 4 -13.13 26.93 -63.19
N GLU A 5 -12.43 27.94 -62.68
CA GLU A 5 -11.45 27.78 -61.60
C GLU A 5 -12.07 27.68 -60.18
N THR A 6 -13.36 28.00 -60.01
CA THR A 6 -14.00 28.01 -58.68
C THR A 6 -14.51 26.64 -58.23
N SER A 7 -14.68 25.68 -59.14
CA SER A 7 -15.19 24.33 -58.81
C SER A 7 -14.14 23.43 -58.17
N SER A 8 -12.86 23.59 -58.52
CA SER A 8 -11.79 22.70 -58.05
C SER A 8 -11.41 22.96 -56.58
N ARG A 9 -11.34 24.23 -56.16
CA ARG A 9 -11.02 24.61 -54.76
C ARG A 9 -12.05 24.15 -53.72
N ARG A 10 -13.31 23.91 -54.11
CA ARG A 10 -14.35 23.47 -53.18
C ARG A 10 -14.20 21.99 -52.82
N SER A 11 -13.79 21.15 -53.77
CA SER A 11 -13.61 19.70 -53.59
C SER A 11 -12.48 19.36 -52.59
N ASP A 12 -11.36 20.07 -52.67
CA ASP A 12 -10.19 19.83 -51.81
C ASP A 12 -10.45 20.18 -50.33
N ASN A 13 -11.33 21.16 -50.08
CA ASN A 13 -11.68 21.56 -48.72
C ASN A 13 -12.55 20.52 -48.02
N HIS A 14 -13.42 19.81 -48.75
CA HIS A 14 -14.23 18.72 -48.19
C HIS A 14 -13.39 17.48 -47.86
N LEU A 15 -12.40 17.14 -48.69
CA LEU A 15 -11.46 16.05 -48.38
C LEU A 15 -10.61 16.35 -47.15
N LYS A 16 -10.08 17.58 -47.03
CA LYS A 16 -9.29 18.00 -45.86
C LYS A 16 -10.12 18.02 -44.59
N LEU A 17 -11.36 18.51 -44.66
CA LEU A 17 -12.29 18.50 -43.53
C LEU A 17 -12.61 17.06 -43.09
N GLY A 18 -12.88 16.16 -44.05
CA GLY A 18 -13.14 14.75 -43.78
C GLY A 18 -11.95 14.03 -43.13
N ALA A 19 -10.74 14.26 -43.65
CA ALA A 19 -9.51 13.69 -43.09
C ALA A 19 -9.26 14.15 -41.64
N ASN A 20 -9.49 15.43 -41.35
CA ASN A 20 -9.33 15.97 -39.99
C ASN A 20 -10.37 15.38 -39.02
N ILE A 21 -11.62 15.19 -39.45
CA ILE A 21 -12.67 14.60 -38.62
C ILE A 21 -12.34 13.13 -38.28
N VAL A 22 -11.89 12.35 -39.27
CA VAL A 22 -11.50 10.95 -39.04
C VAL A 22 -10.32 10.87 -38.08
N LEU A 23 -9.31 11.72 -38.23
CA LEU A 23 -8.16 11.77 -37.32
C LEU A 23 -8.58 12.12 -35.89
N CYS A 24 -9.46 13.11 -35.71
CA CYS A 24 -9.99 13.47 -34.39
C CYS A 24 -10.74 12.31 -33.73
N LEU A 25 -11.52 11.53 -34.48
CA LEU A 25 -12.23 10.37 -33.95
C LEU A 25 -11.28 9.24 -33.52
N VAL A 26 -10.23 8.97 -34.29
CA VAL A 26 -9.20 7.99 -33.93
C VAL A 26 -8.46 8.42 -32.66
N ILE A 27 -8.10 9.70 -32.54
CA ILE A 27 -7.45 10.23 -31.33
C ILE A 27 -8.39 10.13 -30.13
N LEU A 28 -9.66 10.53 -30.26
CA LEU A 28 -10.66 10.39 -29.18
C LEU A 28 -10.84 8.93 -28.74
N PHE A 29 -10.87 8.01 -29.70
CA PHE A 29 -10.98 6.58 -29.41
C PHE A 29 -9.74 6.06 -28.68
N LEU A 30 -8.53 6.42 -29.14
CA LEU A 30 -7.29 6.02 -28.49
C LEU A 30 -7.14 6.62 -27.09
N VAL A 31 -7.52 7.89 -26.91
CA VAL A 31 -7.48 8.57 -25.61
C VAL A 31 -8.48 7.95 -24.65
N SER A 32 -9.73 7.73 -25.06
CA SER A 32 -10.75 7.11 -24.20
C SER A 32 -10.40 5.65 -23.86
N TYR A 33 -9.86 4.89 -24.80
CA TYR A 33 -9.38 3.53 -24.56
C TYR A 33 -8.15 3.51 -23.63
N GLY A 34 -7.21 4.45 -23.82
CA GLY A 34 -6.05 4.62 -22.95
C GLY A 34 -6.44 4.97 -21.52
N ILE A 35 -7.36 5.92 -21.34
CA ILE A 35 -7.87 6.32 -20.01
C ILE A 35 -8.56 5.13 -19.32
N LYS A 36 -9.39 4.37 -20.03
CA LYS A 36 -10.03 3.16 -19.47
C LYS A 36 -9.00 2.12 -19.04
N ARG A 37 -7.99 1.85 -19.86
CA ARG A 37 -6.93 0.88 -19.54
C ARG A 37 -6.03 1.33 -18.39
N VAL A 38 -5.80 2.63 -18.22
CA VAL A 38 -5.05 3.17 -17.06
C VAL A 38 -5.90 3.11 -15.79
N ALA A 39 -7.21 3.32 -15.88
CA ALA A 39 -8.12 3.17 -14.73
C ALA A 39 -8.35 1.71 -14.33
N GLU A 40 -8.23 0.77 -15.27
CA GLU A 40 -8.35 -0.68 -15.04
C GLU A 40 -7.01 -1.38 -14.81
N ALA A 41 -5.88 -0.68 -14.93
CA ALA A 41 -4.58 -1.26 -14.69
C ALA A 41 -4.47 -1.61 -13.18
N PRO A 42 -4.13 -2.86 -12.82
CA PRO A 42 -3.75 -3.16 -11.45
C PRO A 42 -2.59 -2.24 -11.07
N ASP A 43 -2.68 -1.63 -9.89
CA ASP A 43 -1.70 -0.67 -9.37
C ASP A 43 -0.29 -1.13 -9.71
N VAL A 44 0.51 -0.26 -10.34
CA VAL A 44 1.90 -0.57 -10.75
C VAL A 44 2.76 -0.96 -9.53
N VAL A 45 2.28 -0.66 -8.32
CA VAL A 45 2.82 -1.07 -7.02
C VAL A 45 2.74 -2.59 -6.80
N GLY A 46 1.76 -3.29 -7.38
CA GLY A 46 1.59 -4.75 -7.23
C GLY A 46 2.53 -5.61 -8.10
N LEU A 47 3.17 -5.05 -9.13
CA LEU A 47 4.06 -5.79 -10.05
C LEU A 47 5.46 -6.07 -9.46
N LEU A 48 5.79 -5.48 -8.32
CA LEU A 48 7.05 -5.69 -7.59
C LEU A 48 6.83 -6.40 -6.24
N GLU A 49 5.73 -7.15 -6.10
CA GLU A 49 5.48 -7.98 -4.91
C GLU A 49 6.45 -9.17 -4.87
N GLN A 50 7.59 -8.98 -4.20
CA GLN A 50 8.35 -10.11 -3.68
C GLN A 50 7.48 -10.83 -2.66
N SER A 51 7.28 -12.14 -2.85
CA SER A 51 6.64 -13.00 -1.86
C SER A 51 7.31 -12.76 -0.50
N VAL A 52 6.52 -12.33 0.48
CA VAL A 52 7.00 -12.02 1.81
C VAL A 52 7.43 -13.32 2.49
N VAL A 53 8.73 -13.59 2.48
CA VAL A 53 9.34 -14.65 3.28
C VAL A 53 9.64 -14.04 4.65
N PRO A 54 9.17 -14.63 5.76
CA PRO A 54 9.50 -14.16 7.10
C PRO A 54 11.01 -14.04 7.26
N GLY A 55 11.47 -12.92 7.83
CA GLY A 55 12.89 -12.73 8.10
C GLY A 55 13.44 -13.83 9.02
N PRO A 56 14.74 -14.17 8.91
CA PRO A 56 15.34 -15.29 9.66
C PRO A 56 15.22 -15.16 11.19
N ARG A 57 15.02 -13.95 11.72
CA ARG A 57 14.81 -13.72 13.16
C ARG A 57 13.41 -14.10 13.63
N VAL A 58 12.38 -13.83 12.84
CA VAL A 58 11.00 -14.22 13.18
C VAL A 58 10.87 -15.74 13.19
N ALA A 59 11.53 -16.44 12.27
CA ALA A 59 11.59 -17.90 12.29
C ALA A 59 12.22 -18.49 13.57
N THR A 60 13.07 -17.72 14.27
CA THR A 60 13.76 -18.16 15.50
C THR A 60 13.00 -17.78 16.78
N ILE A 61 12.16 -16.74 16.73
CA ILE A 61 11.47 -16.15 17.88
C ILE A 61 9.93 -16.31 17.74
N GLY A 62 9.46 -16.98 16.68
CA GLY A 62 8.07 -17.00 16.24
C GLY A 62 7.06 -17.46 17.28
N ASP A 63 7.45 -18.35 18.20
CA ASP A 63 6.55 -18.83 19.27
C ASP A 63 6.42 -17.83 20.44
N GLN A 64 7.24 -16.78 20.48
CA GLN A 64 7.25 -15.79 21.55
C GLN A 64 6.52 -14.51 21.20
N LEU A 65 6.28 -14.22 19.92
CA LEU A 65 5.64 -12.97 19.49
C LEU A 65 4.45 -13.28 18.60
N GLU A 66 3.27 -12.89 19.06
CA GLU A 66 1.99 -13.19 18.42
C GLU A 66 1.25 -11.88 18.06
N LEU A 67 0.65 -11.87 16.87
CA LEU A 67 -0.32 -10.83 16.50
C LEU A 67 -1.70 -11.31 16.95
N VAL A 68 -2.19 -10.73 18.06
CA VAL A 68 -3.44 -11.15 18.71
C VAL A 68 -4.66 -10.61 17.98
N ASP A 69 -4.61 -9.35 17.59
CA ASP A 69 -5.70 -8.67 16.90
C ASP A 69 -5.17 -7.59 15.96
N TYR A 70 -5.99 -7.23 14.97
CA TYR A 70 -5.73 -6.09 14.10
C TYR A 70 -7.03 -5.49 13.55
N ARG A 71 -7.05 -4.18 13.39
CA ARG A 71 -8.13 -3.44 12.72
C ARG A 71 -7.55 -2.42 11.75
N LEU A 72 -8.02 -2.42 10.51
CA LEU A 72 -7.66 -1.41 9.52
C LEU A 72 -8.87 -0.52 9.22
N ASP A 73 -8.70 0.78 9.42
CA ASP A 73 -9.69 1.82 9.14
C ASP A 73 -9.25 2.63 7.91
N LEU A 74 -9.80 2.25 6.74
CA LEU A 74 -9.52 2.88 5.45
C LEU A 74 -10.34 4.17 5.27
N HIS A 75 -9.72 5.33 5.45
CA HIS A 75 -10.36 6.61 5.20
C HIS A 75 -10.09 7.05 3.75
N GLN A 76 -11.06 6.78 2.88
CA GLN A 76 -11.02 7.12 1.44
C GLN A 76 -10.89 8.64 1.21
N ILE A 77 -11.52 9.46 2.07
CA ILE A 77 -11.41 10.91 2.00
C ILE A 77 -10.11 11.33 2.69
N GLY A 78 -9.13 11.75 1.90
CA GLY A 78 -7.81 12.20 2.38
C GLY A 78 -6.71 11.13 2.33
N ASN A 79 -6.96 9.96 1.73
CA ASN A 79 -5.99 8.89 1.54
C ASN A 79 -5.25 8.51 2.84
N ARG A 80 -5.99 8.42 3.95
CA ARG A 80 -5.44 8.08 5.26
C ARG A 80 -5.84 6.66 5.60
N VAL A 81 -4.87 5.86 6.02
CA VAL A 81 -5.13 4.54 6.59
C VAL A 81 -4.67 4.57 8.03
N GLN A 82 -5.58 4.20 8.93
CA GLN A 82 -5.23 3.95 10.32
C GLN A 82 -5.28 2.44 10.55
N ALA A 83 -4.29 1.91 11.26
CA ALA A 83 -4.24 0.53 11.66
C ALA A 83 -4.04 0.45 13.17
N VAL A 84 -4.79 -0.43 13.82
CA VAL A 84 -4.59 -0.79 15.21
C VAL A 84 -4.08 -2.22 15.23
N PHE A 85 -2.94 -2.46 15.86
CA PHE A 85 -2.36 -3.79 16.00
C PHE A 85 -2.20 -4.13 17.48
N THR A 86 -2.69 -5.29 17.89
CA THR A 86 -2.49 -5.83 19.24
C THR A 86 -1.49 -6.96 19.17
N VAL A 87 -0.36 -6.81 19.86
CA VAL A 87 0.77 -7.73 19.79
C VAL A 87 1.07 -8.25 21.20
N ALA A 88 1.18 -9.57 21.34
CA ALA A 88 1.57 -10.24 22.58
C ALA A 88 2.99 -10.78 22.47
N ASN A 89 3.84 -10.39 23.42
CA ASN A 89 5.18 -10.94 23.60
C ASN A 89 5.20 -11.89 24.80
N ASN A 90 5.07 -13.18 24.50
CA ASN A 90 5.15 -14.29 25.44
C ASN A 90 6.58 -14.63 25.85
N GLY A 91 7.60 -13.99 25.25
CA GLY A 91 9.01 -14.21 25.57
C GLY A 91 9.49 -13.47 26.84
N ASP A 92 10.70 -13.82 27.28
CA ASP A 92 11.36 -13.18 28.43
C ASP A 92 12.18 -11.95 28.06
N ARG A 93 12.17 -11.56 26.78
CA ARG A 93 12.96 -10.43 26.26
C ARG A 93 12.06 -9.45 25.56
N GLN A 94 12.33 -8.17 25.77
CA GLN A 94 11.73 -7.09 25.01
C GLN A 94 12.17 -7.14 23.54
N LEU A 95 11.23 -6.89 22.63
CA LEU A 95 11.43 -6.93 21.18
C LEU A 95 11.20 -5.53 20.59
N ARG A 96 11.86 -5.19 19.49
CA ARG A 96 11.76 -3.87 18.88
C ARG A 96 11.29 -3.92 17.46
N ASP A 97 10.62 -2.85 17.08
CA ASP A 97 10.28 -2.55 15.70
C ASP A 97 9.64 -3.73 14.96
N PRO A 98 8.60 -4.40 15.52
CA PRO A 98 7.97 -5.49 14.82
C PRO A 98 7.36 -4.96 13.51
N ALA A 99 7.71 -5.63 12.43
CA ALA A 99 7.18 -5.37 11.10
C ALA A 99 6.02 -6.33 10.82
N ILE A 100 4.91 -5.77 10.35
CA ILE A 100 3.66 -6.47 10.07
C ILE A 100 3.33 -6.25 8.60
N ASP A 101 3.14 -7.34 7.86
CA ASP A 101 2.61 -7.25 6.50
C ASP A 101 1.13 -7.66 6.50
N CYS A 102 0.32 -6.84 5.86
CA CYS A 102 -1.12 -7.05 5.67
C CYS A 102 -1.39 -7.30 4.18
N GLU A 103 -1.92 -8.48 3.87
CA GLU A 103 -2.41 -8.82 2.55
C GLU A 103 -3.83 -8.25 2.39
N LEU A 104 -4.03 -7.47 1.33
CA LEU A 104 -5.27 -6.75 1.04
C LEU A 104 -6.04 -7.52 -0.03
N PHE A 105 -7.31 -7.82 0.25
CA PHE A 105 -8.21 -8.51 -0.66
C PHE A 105 -9.44 -7.64 -0.97
N ASP A 106 -10.11 -7.93 -2.07
CA ASP A 106 -11.44 -7.40 -2.31
C ASP A 106 -12.54 -8.35 -1.78
N ARG A 107 -13.79 -7.89 -1.87
CA ARG A 107 -14.97 -8.68 -1.46
C ARG A 107 -15.16 -10.02 -2.20
N PHE A 108 -14.44 -10.24 -3.30
CA PHE A 108 -14.48 -11.48 -4.08
C PHE A 108 -13.31 -12.42 -3.71
N GLY A 109 -12.43 -12.01 -2.79
CA GLY A 109 -11.25 -12.75 -2.39
C GLY A 109 -10.07 -12.58 -3.35
N GLU A 110 -10.15 -11.66 -4.32
CA GLU A 110 -9.03 -11.36 -5.21
C GLU A 110 -8.01 -10.49 -4.48
N ARG A 111 -6.74 -10.90 -4.53
CA ARG A 111 -5.64 -10.15 -3.92
C ARG A 111 -5.44 -8.82 -4.65
N ARG A 112 -5.42 -7.73 -3.88
CA ARG A 112 -5.24 -6.36 -4.37
C ARG A 112 -3.87 -5.76 -4.05
N GLY A 113 -3.16 -6.31 -3.08
CA GLY A 113 -1.77 -5.95 -2.79
C GLY A 113 -1.32 -6.36 -1.40
N VAL A 114 -0.16 -5.86 -1.00
CA VAL A 114 0.43 -6.03 0.34
C VAL A 114 0.83 -4.67 0.88
N ASP A 115 0.61 -4.49 2.17
CA ASP A 115 0.93 -3.28 2.90
C ASP A 115 1.77 -3.58 4.13
N ARG A 116 2.88 -2.86 4.29
CA ARG A 116 3.86 -3.10 5.35
C ARG A 116 3.83 -2.01 6.40
N TRP A 117 3.75 -2.43 7.65
CA TRP A 117 3.71 -1.59 8.84
C TRP A 117 4.89 -1.92 9.74
N VAL A 118 5.40 -0.91 10.46
CA VAL A 118 6.43 -1.08 11.48
C VAL A 118 5.96 -0.35 12.72
N ILE A 119 5.84 -1.06 13.83
CA ILE A 119 5.58 -0.45 15.14
C ILE A 119 6.92 0.10 15.63
N TYR A 120 7.18 1.40 15.51
CA TYR A 120 8.43 2.02 15.98
C TYR A 120 8.47 2.17 17.51
N ASP A 121 8.31 1.04 18.21
CA ASP A 121 8.31 0.94 19.66
C ASP A 121 8.91 -0.39 20.13
N THR A 122 9.04 -0.53 21.45
CA THR A 122 9.47 -1.77 22.11
C THR A 122 8.25 -2.49 22.67
N VAL A 123 8.05 -3.75 22.28
CA VAL A 123 7.08 -4.65 22.93
C VAL A 123 7.73 -5.26 24.17
N PRO A 124 7.28 -4.94 25.40
CA PRO A 124 7.89 -5.49 26.62
C PRO A 124 7.81 -7.01 26.68
N ALA A 125 8.64 -7.62 27.52
CA ALA A 125 8.55 -9.05 27.80
C ALA A 125 7.27 -9.36 28.59
N ARG A 126 6.64 -10.50 28.31
CA ARG A 126 5.45 -10.99 29.02
C ARG A 126 4.29 -9.98 29.03
N SER A 127 4.10 -9.25 27.95
CA SER A 127 3.05 -8.23 27.82
C SER A 127 2.25 -8.38 26.54
N GLU A 128 1.06 -7.79 26.56
CA GLU A 128 0.19 -7.58 25.39
C GLU A 128 -0.07 -6.09 25.28
N GLU A 129 0.23 -5.50 24.12
CA GLU A 129 0.11 -4.07 23.89
C GLU A 129 -0.61 -3.78 22.58
N SER A 130 -1.31 -2.65 22.54
CA SER A 130 -2.02 -2.17 21.36
C SER A 130 -1.38 -0.90 20.82
N TYR A 131 -1.11 -0.89 19.52
CA TYR A 131 -0.43 0.20 18.83
C TYR A 131 -1.35 0.77 17.75
N VAL A 132 -1.50 2.10 17.74
CA VAL A 132 -2.26 2.82 16.71
C VAL A 132 -1.25 3.47 15.75
N LEU A 133 -1.26 3.00 14.51
CA LEU A 133 -0.39 3.49 13.44
C LEU A 133 -1.23 4.17 12.36
N GLU A 134 -0.62 5.13 11.69
CA GLU A 134 -1.27 5.86 10.61
C GLU A 134 -0.30 6.15 9.48
N LYS A 135 -0.81 6.11 8.25
CA LYS A 135 -0.05 6.54 7.08
C LYS A 135 -0.95 7.23 6.08
N GLN A 136 -0.36 8.14 5.33
CA GLN A 136 -0.96 8.66 4.11
C GLN A 136 -0.56 7.74 2.95
N SER A 137 -1.49 6.92 2.50
CA SER A 137 -1.28 6.02 1.38
C SER A 137 -2.59 5.85 0.62
N TYR A 138 -2.49 5.78 -0.70
CA TYR A 138 -3.61 5.33 -1.52
C TYR A 138 -3.80 3.82 -1.32
N VAL A 139 -4.99 3.42 -0.91
CA VAL A 139 -5.44 2.03 -0.91
C VAL A 139 -6.60 1.94 -1.87
N SER A 140 -6.56 0.95 -2.76
CA SER A 140 -7.63 0.74 -3.74
C SER A 140 -9.01 0.73 -3.06
N PRO A 141 -10.00 1.47 -3.59
CA PRO A 141 -11.35 1.51 -3.03
C PRO A 141 -12.09 0.16 -3.12
N LEU A 142 -11.52 -0.81 -3.85
CA LEU A 142 -12.04 -2.17 -3.95
C LEU A 142 -11.63 -3.05 -2.77
N VAL A 143 -10.66 -2.64 -1.96
CA VAL A 143 -10.23 -3.39 -0.77
C VAL A 143 -11.36 -3.43 0.23
N ASP A 144 -11.69 -4.62 0.71
CA ASP A 144 -12.64 -4.83 1.80
C ASP A 144 -11.85 -5.01 3.12
N PRO A 145 -11.93 -4.07 4.09
CA PRO A 145 -11.26 -4.19 5.38
C PRO A 145 -11.54 -5.51 6.11
N ALA A 146 -12.73 -6.10 5.92
CA ALA A 146 -13.11 -7.36 6.57
C ALA A 146 -12.38 -8.58 6.00
N THR A 147 -11.70 -8.43 4.87
CA THR A 147 -10.98 -9.52 4.17
C THR A 147 -9.46 -9.41 4.30
N VAL A 148 -8.96 -8.38 4.99
CA VAL A 148 -7.53 -8.18 5.20
C VAL A 148 -6.96 -9.27 6.10
N THR A 149 -5.76 -9.76 5.79
CA THR A 149 -5.03 -10.71 6.63
C THR A 149 -3.66 -10.16 6.98
N CYS A 150 -3.34 -10.01 8.26
CA CYS A 150 -2.05 -9.48 8.72
C CYS A 150 -1.19 -10.54 9.43
N ARG A 151 0.14 -10.42 9.31
CA ARG A 151 1.11 -11.27 9.99
C ARG A 151 2.40 -10.52 10.34
N ILE A 152 3.06 -10.91 11.42
CA ILE A 152 4.39 -10.42 11.78
C ILE A 152 5.42 -11.08 10.86
N VAL A 153 6.27 -10.28 10.23
CA VAL A 153 7.22 -10.72 9.19
C VAL A 153 8.66 -10.43 9.52
N ASP A 154 8.91 -9.44 10.36
CA ASP A 154 10.26 -9.11 10.83
C ASP A 154 10.23 -8.50 12.24
N ILE A 155 11.38 -8.54 12.91
CA ILE A 155 11.62 -7.87 14.19
C ILE A 155 13.07 -7.40 14.24
N HIS A 156 13.29 -6.21 14.78
CA HIS A 156 14.63 -5.86 15.24
C HIS A 156 14.90 -6.60 16.56
N GLY A 157 16.10 -7.19 16.64
CA GLY A 157 16.52 -8.02 17.78
C GLY A 157 16.42 -7.30 19.13
N PRO A 158 16.65 -8.00 20.25
CA PRO A 158 16.36 -7.49 21.57
C PRO A 158 16.98 -6.11 21.78
N ALA A 159 16.14 -5.17 22.16
CA ALA A 159 16.55 -3.87 22.64
C ALA A 159 17.71 -4.05 23.63
N ARG A 160 18.88 -3.46 23.34
CA ARG A 160 19.94 -3.39 24.36
C ARG A 160 19.30 -2.80 25.61
N PRO A 161 19.47 -3.41 26.81
CA PRO A 161 19.02 -2.77 28.02
C PRO A 161 19.66 -1.39 28.03
N LEU A 162 18.82 -0.35 28.19
CA LEU A 162 19.34 0.96 28.54
C LEU A 162 20.08 0.73 29.84
N VAL A 163 21.41 0.73 29.79
CA VAL A 163 22.23 0.71 30.99
C VAL A 163 21.90 2.02 31.68
N VAL A 164 20.95 1.97 32.61
CA VAL A 164 20.75 3.06 33.57
C VAL A 164 22.04 3.05 34.36
N HIS A 165 22.93 3.98 34.03
CA HIS A 165 24.10 4.23 34.84
C HIS A 165 23.52 4.79 36.16
N GLU A 166 23.31 3.89 37.12
CA GLU A 166 23.00 4.26 38.50
C GLU A 166 24.23 4.99 39.01
N GLN A 167 24.23 6.31 38.81
CA GLN A 167 25.28 7.19 39.28
C GLN A 167 25.12 7.28 40.79
N ASN A 168 25.71 6.30 41.44
CA ASN A 168 25.83 6.14 42.88
C ASN A 168 26.55 7.39 43.46
N ARG A 169 25.80 8.46 43.75
CA ARG A 169 26.26 9.56 44.60
C ARG A 169 26.02 9.16 46.05
N HIS A 170 26.89 8.28 46.54
CA HIS A 170 27.32 8.39 47.92
C HIS A 170 28.28 9.59 47.99
N HIS A 171 27.79 10.72 48.49
CA HIS A 171 28.67 11.65 49.19
C HIS A 171 28.18 11.78 50.64
N HIS A 172 29.08 11.33 51.50
CA HIS A 172 29.19 11.56 52.92
C HIS A 172 28.88 12.99 53.36
#